data_AF-A0A4Q6DVH5-F1
#
_entry.id   AF-A0A4Q6DVH5-F1
#
_cell.length_a   1.000
_cell.length_b   1.000
_cell.length_c   1.000
_cell.angle_alpha   90.00
_cell.angle_beta   90.00
_cell.angle_gamma   90.00
#
_symmetry.space_group_name_H-M   'P 1'
#
loop_
_entity.id
_entity.type
_entity.pdbx_description
1 polymer ?
#
loop_
_entity_poly.entity_id
_entity_poly.type
_entity_poly.pdbx_seq_one_letter_code
_entity_poly.pdbx_strand_id
1 'polypeptide(L)'
;MLEFAEAQHADRKTLFVEVILPLAIAKNYTYRVPFEMNDAVATGKRVVVQFGKSKLYTAIVLSIGDQAPEKYEAKYILEVLDDRPLVTPKQLQLWQWIAEYYMCHIGEVMQAALPSVLKLASETKIVLNKGFEYDKTQLHDKEFLIAEALDLQPELTISDIAKLLGQKTVMPILKGMFEKNIILISEEVSDRYKPRRRTFITLNPLYRDPDNMRELMNILERAPKQADALLGYIK
;
A
#
# COMPACT_ATOMS: atom_id res chain seq x y z
N MET A 1 -56.35 12.47 26.95
CA MET A 1 -55.48 13.49 26.33
C MET A 1 -54.07 12.91 26.42
N LEU A 2 -53.60 12.28 25.36
CA LEU A 2 -52.28 11.64 25.33
C LEU A 2 -51.30 12.70 24.83
N GLU A 3 -50.43 13.17 25.73
CA GLU A 3 -49.30 14.03 25.39
C GLU A 3 -48.29 13.20 24.59
N PHE A 4 -48.19 13.48 23.29
CA PHE A 4 -47.08 13.00 22.48
C PHE A 4 -45.86 13.83 22.86
N ALA A 5 -44.88 13.18 23.49
CA ALA A 5 -43.56 13.77 23.67
C ALA A 5 -43.00 14.11 22.28
N GLU A 6 -42.79 15.40 22.01
CA GLU A 6 -42.05 15.85 20.84
C GLU A 6 -40.64 15.26 20.91
N ALA A 7 -40.39 14.22 20.12
CA ALA A 7 -39.05 13.74 19.89
C ALA A 7 -38.29 14.86 19.18
N GLN A 8 -37.40 15.55 19.91
CA GLN A 8 -36.40 16.44 19.32
C GLN A 8 -35.56 15.63 18.33
N HIS A 9 -35.91 15.69 17.05
CA HIS A 9 -35.01 15.28 15.98
C HIS A 9 -33.89 16.33 15.93
N ALA A 10 -32.85 16.13 16.73
CA ALA A 10 -31.58 16.81 16.51
C ALA A 10 -31.12 16.45 15.10
N ASP A 11 -31.11 17.44 14.20
CA ASP A 11 -30.75 17.27 12.80
C ASP A 11 -29.31 16.73 12.74
N ARG A 12 -29.16 15.43 12.46
CA ARG A 12 -27.86 14.76 12.52
C ARG A 12 -27.07 15.15 11.28
N LYS A 13 -26.13 16.09 11.46
CA LYS A 13 -25.22 16.49 10.38
C LYS A 13 -24.35 15.30 9.97
N THR A 14 -24.54 14.84 8.73
CA THR A 14 -23.66 13.84 8.11
C THR A 14 -22.39 14.55 7.64
N LEU A 15 -21.22 14.05 8.08
CA LEU A 15 -19.94 14.56 7.62
C LEU A 15 -19.34 13.65 6.55
N PHE A 16 -18.64 14.28 5.63
CA PHE A 16 -17.85 13.65 4.59
C PHE A 16 -16.42 14.20 4.63
N VAL A 17 -15.46 13.34 4.32
CA VAL A 17 -14.04 13.70 4.24
C VAL A 17 -13.48 13.39 2.88
N GLU A 18 -12.86 14.37 2.25
CA GLU A 18 -11.99 14.14 1.11
C GLU A 18 -10.62 13.70 1.64
N VAL A 19 -10.08 12.61 1.10
CA VAL A 19 -8.82 12.04 1.58
C VAL A 19 -7.79 11.89 0.48
N ILE A 20 -6.52 12.13 0.83
CA ILE A 20 -5.36 11.82 0.00
C ILE A 20 -4.97 10.38 0.28
N LEU A 21 -5.06 9.53 -0.74
CA LEU A 21 -4.54 8.17 -0.72
C LEU A 21 -3.09 8.17 -1.21
N PRO A 22 -2.20 7.30 -0.69
CA PRO A 22 -0.82 7.17 -1.15
C PRO A 22 -0.75 6.41 -2.50
N LEU A 23 -1.48 6.89 -3.51
CA LEU A 23 -1.66 6.30 -4.83
C LEU A 23 -1.57 7.39 -5.92
N ALA A 24 -1.14 7.01 -7.13
CA ALA A 24 -1.13 7.87 -8.30
C ALA A 24 -2.52 7.97 -8.94
N ILE A 25 -3.44 8.70 -8.29
CA ILE A 25 -4.82 8.90 -8.75
C ILE A 25 -5.11 10.36 -9.07
N ALA A 26 -5.83 10.59 -10.17
CA ALA A 26 -6.15 11.93 -10.69
C ALA A 26 -7.02 12.78 -9.75
N LYS A 27 -7.85 12.13 -8.93
CA LYS A 27 -8.78 12.80 -8.00
C LYS A 27 -8.76 12.10 -6.66
N ASN A 28 -8.88 12.89 -5.61
CA ASN A 28 -9.11 12.38 -4.26
C ASN A 28 -10.52 11.76 -4.16
N TYR A 29 -10.70 10.93 -3.15
CA TYR A 29 -11.95 10.26 -2.88
C TYR A 29 -12.58 10.78 -1.59
N THR A 30 -13.90 10.84 -1.60
CA THR A 30 -14.72 11.29 -0.49
C THR A 30 -15.31 10.08 0.23
N TYR A 31 -15.16 10.07 1.54
CA TYR A 31 -15.67 9.02 2.43
C TYR A 31 -16.64 9.63 3.44
N ARG A 32 -17.59 8.84 3.88
CA ARG A 32 -18.55 9.22 4.92
C ARG A 32 -17.93 9.00 6.30
N VAL A 33 -18.20 9.90 7.23
CA VAL A 33 -17.74 9.77 8.62
C VAL A 33 -18.82 9.08 9.44
N PRO A 34 -18.54 7.93 10.11
CA PRO A 34 -19.44 7.39 11.11
C PRO A 34 -19.71 8.43 12.19
N PHE A 35 -20.96 8.53 12.66
CA PHE A 35 -21.37 9.58 13.60
C PHE A 35 -20.47 9.63 14.86
N GLU A 36 -20.08 8.46 15.37
CA GLU A 36 -19.21 8.31 16.54
C GLU A 36 -17.80 8.91 16.35
N MET A 37 -17.39 9.15 15.10
CA MET A 37 -16.07 9.68 14.75
C MET A 37 -16.10 11.16 14.36
N ASN A 38 -17.26 11.81 14.42
CA ASN A 38 -17.41 13.21 14.01
C ASN A 38 -16.47 14.15 14.79
N ASP A 39 -16.28 13.92 16.09
CA ASP A 39 -15.40 14.76 16.93
C ASP A 39 -13.91 14.39 16.80
N ALA A 40 -13.63 13.16 16.35
CA ALA A 40 -12.27 12.66 16.21
C ALA A 40 -11.62 13.11 14.89
N VAL A 41 -12.42 13.31 13.84
CA VAL A 41 -11.91 13.63 12.50
C VAL A 41 -11.47 15.09 12.39
N ALA A 42 -10.32 15.34 11.77
CA ALA A 42 -9.80 16.67 11.50
C ALA A 42 -8.90 16.65 10.26
N THR A 43 -8.83 17.76 9.53
CA THR A 43 -7.86 17.92 8.43
C THR A 43 -6.44 17.63 8.91
N GLY A 44 -5.68 16.89 8.10
CA GLY A 44 -4.31 16.49 8.40
C GLY A 44 -4.16 15.24 9.27
N LYS A 45 -5.26 14.68 9.80
CA LYS A 45 -5.23 13.38 10.50
C LYS A 45 -5.25 12.22 9.52
N ARG A 46 -4.71 11.08 9.95
CA ARG A 46 -4.84 9.83 9.20
C ARG A 46 -6.14 9.10 9.50
N VAL A 47 -6.70 8.52 8.46
CA VAL A 47 -7.87 7.64 8.53
C VAL A 47 -7.60 6.34 7.79
N VAL A 48 -8.22 5.26 8.24
CA VAL A 48 -8.23 3.99 7.51
C VAL A 48 -9.45 3.96 6.60
N VAL A 49 -9.21 3.72 5.31
CA VAL A 49 -10.26 3.65 4.30
C VAL A 49 -10.10 2.42 3.42
N GLN A 50 -11.23 1.92 2.91
CA GLN A 50 -11.22 0.86 1.91
C GLN A 50 -11.25 1.46 0.50
N PHE A 51 -10.29 1.09 -0.33
CA PHE A 51 -10.24 1.48 -1.73
C PHE A 51 -10.38 0.25 -2.65
N GLY A 52 -11.23 0.37 -3.67
CA GLY A 52 -11.60 -0.75 -4.52
C GLY A 52 -12.40 -1.84 -3.78
N LYS A 53 -12.16 -3.11 -4.10
CA LYS A 53 -12.95 -4.25 -3.58
C LYS A 53 -12.62 -4.61 -2.14
N SER A 54 -11.35 -4.59 -1.73
CA SER A 54 -10.96 -5.09 -0.40
C SER A 54 -9.71 -4.43 0.20
N LYS A 55 -8.99 -3.59 -0.56
CA LYS A 55 -7.72 -3.04 -0.08
C LYS A 55 -7.96 -1.94 0.94
N LEU A 56 -7.27 -2.02 2.07
CA LEU A 56 -7.28 -0.97 3.09
C LEU A 56 -6.05 -0.09 2.92
N TYR A 57 -6.24 1.21 3.08
CA TYR A 57 -5.18 2.21 3.02
C TYR A 57 -5.29 3.17 4.19
N THR A 58 -4.12 3.61 4.66
CA THR A 58 -3.99 4.79 5.49
C THR A 58 -3.99 6.02 4.57
N ALA A 59 -4.94 6.93 4.77
CA ALA A 59 -5.12 8.14 3.99
C ALA A 59 -5.05 9.38 4.90
N ILE A 60 -4.76 10.55 4.33
CA ILE A 60 -4.78 11.84 5.06
C ILE A 60 -6.06 12.59 4.73
N VAL A 61 -6.78 13.07 5.76
CA VAL A 61 -7.94 13.95 5.57
C VAL A 61 -7.49 15.29 5.00
N LEU A 62 -7.93 15.62 3.79
CA LEU A 62 -7.65 16.89 3.14
C LEU A 62 -8.67 17.96 3.54
N SER A 63 -9.96 17.62 3.45
CA SER A 63 -11.06 18.53 3.74
C SER A 63 -12.22 17.77 4.39
N ILE A 64 -13.04 18.51 5.14
CA ILE A 64 -14.25 18.00 5.79
C ILE A 64 -15.42 18.86 5.32
N GLY A 65 -16.52 18.23 4.95
CA GLY A 65 -17.74 18.91 4.52
C GLY A 65 -18.99 18.10 4.83
N ASP A 66 -20.13 18.58 4.35
CA ASP A 66 -21.44 17.91 4.47
C ASP A 66 -22.02 17.47 3.12
N GLN A 67 -21.27 17.69 2.04
CA GLN A 67 -21.69 17.33 0.70
C GLN A 67 -21.21 15.92 0.34
N ALA A 68 -22.17 15.08 -0.06
CA ALA A 68 -21.88 13.76 -0.61
C ALA A 68 -21.28 13.89 -2.02
N PRO A 69 -20.40 12.96 -2.45
CA PRO A 69 -19.92 12.93 -3.82
C PRO A 69 -21.05 12.63 -4.81
N GLU A 70 -21.09 13.36 -5.93
CA GLU A 70 -22.17 13.24 -6.93
C GLU A 70 -22.11 11.94 -7.75
N LYS A 71 -20.91 11.39 -7.94
CA LYS A 71 -20.65 10.33 -8.94
C LYS A 71 -20.64 8.91 -8.38
N TYR A 72 -20.68 8.74 -7.07
CA TYR A 72 -20.59 7.45 -6.40
C TYR A 72 -21.12 7.53 -4.98
N GLU A 73 -21.45 6.37 -4.40
CA GLU A 73 -21.80 6.29 -2.98
C GLU A 73 -20.52 6.27 -2.12
N ALA A 74 -20.42 7.22 -1.19
CA ALA A 74 -19.28 7.30 -0.29
C ALA A 74 -19.30 6.15 0.73
N LYS A 75 -18.26 5.32 0.71
CA LYS A 75 -18.01 4.34 1.78
C LYS A 75 -17.67 5.06 3.08
N TYR A 76 -17.86 4.38 4.22
CA TYR A 76 -17.43 4.91 5.51
C TYR A 76 -15.91 4.85 5.68
N ILE A 77 -15.34 5.82 6.39
CA ILE A 77 -14.02 5.64 7.02
C ILE A 77 -14.15 4.55 8.08
N LEU A 78 -13.09 3.75 8.24
CA LEU A 78 -13.07 2.62 9.17
C LEU A 78 -12.53 3.01 10.54
N GLU A 79 -11.59 3.96 10.60
CA GLU A 79 -10.95 4.39 11.84
C GLU A 79 -10.20 5.71 11.64
N VAL A 80 -10.04 6.50 12.71
CA VAL A 80 -9.14 7.66 12.81
C VAL A 80 -7.92 7.25 13.63
N LEU A 81 -6.71 7.40 13.10
CA LEU A 81 -5.48 6.83 13.70
C LEU A 81 -4.70 7.78 14.62
N ASP A 82 -5.05 9.07 14.61
CA ASP A 82 -4.28 10.11 15.28
C ASP A 82 -5.16 11.02 16.14
N ASP A 83 -4.69 11.31 17.36
CA ASP A 83 -5.36 12.26 18.27
C ASP A 83 -5.22 13.72 17.81
N ARG A 84 -4.12 14.03 17.11
CA ARG A 84 -3.82 15.36 16.56
C ARG A 84 -3.44 15.26 15.08
N PRO A 85 -3.65 16.33 14.28
CA PRO A 85 -3.21 16.36 12.89
C PRO A 85 -1.73 16.02 12.75
N LEU A 86 -1.43 15.03 11.90
CA LEU A 86 -0.07 14.63 11.56
C LEU A 86 0.54 15.59 10.53
N VAL A 87 -0.29 16.04 9.59
CA VAL A 87 0.09 16.94 8.50
C VAL A 87 -0.56 18.29 8.71
N THR A 88 0.23 19.36 8.70
CA THR A 88 -0.26 20.73 8.89
C THR A 88 -0.90 21.29 7.63
N PRO A 89 -1.78 22.30 7.74
CA PRO A 89 -2.36 22.97 6.56
C PRO A 89 -1.32 23.53 5.59
N LYS A 90 -0.20 24.07 6.09
CA LYS A 90 0.91 24.57 5.25
C LYS A 90 1.58 23.45 4.46
N GLN A 91 1.73 22.26 5.06
CA GLN A 91 2.27 21.09 4.36
C GLN A 91 1.30 20.60 3.28
N LEU A 92 -0.01 20.60 3.53
CA LEU A 92 -1.01 20.25 2.51
C LEU A 92 -0.97 21.22 1.32
N GLN A 93 -0.84 22.53 1.59
CA GLN A 93 -0.65 23.54 0.54
C GLN A 93 0.64 23.31 -0.26
N LEU A 94 1.74 22.98 0.43
CA LEU A 94 3.00 22.63 -0.23
C LEU A 94 2.85 21.37 -1.10
N TRP A 95 2.15 20.33 -0.61
CA TRP A 95 1.93 19.11 -1.38
C TRP A 95 1.12 19.38 -2.64
N GLN A 96 0.09 20.22 -2.55
CA GLN A 96 -0.69 20.67 -3.69
C GLN A 96 0.19 21.41 -4.71
N TRP A 97 1.03 22.35 -4.25
CA TRP A 97 1.96 23.07 -5.11
C TRP A 97 2.96 22.13 -5.80
N ILE A 98 3.53 21.16 -5.08
CA ILE A 98 4.46 20.15 -5.64
C ILE A 98 3.74 19.34 -6.73
N ALA A 99 2.53 18.86 -6.45
CA ALA A 99 1.75 18.04 -7.38
C ALA A 99 1.44 18.82 -8.68
N GLU A 100 1.01 20.08 -8.55
CA GLU A 100 0.74 20.96 -9.69
C GLU A 100 2.00 21.28 -10.49
N TYR A 101 3.07 21.70 -9.80
CA TYR A 101 4.31 22.15 -10.45
C TYR A 101 5.03 21.01 -11.17
N TYR A 102 5.11 19.84 -10.54
CA TYR A 102 5.79 18.66 -11.12
C TYR A 102 4.85 17.73 -11.89
N MET A 103 3.60 18.15 -12.12
CA MET A 103 2.60 17.42 -12.89
C MET A 103 2.42 15.97 -12.42
N CYS A 104 2.43 15.77 -11.10
CA CYS A 104 2.20 14.48 -10.47
C CYS A 104 0.96 14.53 -9.56
N HIS A 105 0.58 13.40 -8.97
CA HIS A 105 -0.58 13.34 -8.10
C HIS A 105 -0.20 13.65 -6.65
N ILE A 106 -1.07 14.34 -5.92
CA ILE A 106 -0.85 14.64 -4.50
C ILE A 106 -0.65 13.37 -3.65
N GLY A 107 -1.22 12.24 -4.04
CA GLY A 107 -0.97 10.94 -3.43
C GLY A 107 0.46 10.42 -3.60
N GLU A 108 1.12 10.73 -4.71
CA GLU A 108 2.54 10.42 -4.94
C GLU A 108 3.42 11.32 -4.08
N VAL A 109 3.03 12.59 -3.91
CA VAL A 109 3.71 13.52 -3.00
C VAL A 109 3.58 13.03 -1.55
N MET A 110 2.39 12.60 -1.11
CA MET A 110 2.19 11.97 0.20
C MET A 110 3.07 10.72 0.35
N GLN A 111 3.15 9.89 -0.69
CA GLN A 111 3.98 8.69 -0.68
C GLN A 111 5.46 9.02 -0.52
N ALA A 112 5.96 10.13 -1.05
CA ALA A 112 7.33 10.58 -0.83
C ALA A 112 7.53 11.28 0.53
N ALA A 113 6.53 12.05 0.97
CA ALA A 113 6.64 12.92 2.15
C ALA A 113 6.51 12.17 3.49
N LEU A 114 5.81 11.03 3.52
CA LEU A 114 5.59 10.27 4.75
C LEU A 114 6.48 9.01 4.86
N PRO A 115 7.01 8.71 6.06
CA PRO A 115 7.63 7.42 6.39
C PRO A 115 6.72 6.22 6.06
N SER A 116 7.33 5.06 5.74
CA SER A 116 6.63 3.79 5.44
C SER A 116 5.62 3.39 6.51
N VAL A 117 5.95 3.56 7.79
CA VAL A 117 5.06 3.29 8.91
C VAL A 117 3.81 4.16 8.98
N LEU A 118 3.85 5.35 8.38
CA LEU A 118 2.71 6.25 8.43
C LEU A 118 1.72 6.05 7.26
N LYS A 119 2.13 5.26 6.25
CA LYS A 119 1.37 4.98 5.02
C LYS A 119 1.07 3.49 4.83
N LEU A 120 0.63 2.83 5.90
CA LEU A 120 0.30 1.40 5.91
C LEU A 120 -0.88 1.09 4.97
N ALA A 121 -0.78 -0.04 4.28
CA ALA A 121 -1.82 -0.62 3.45
C ALA A 121 -2.03 -2.11 3.79
N SER A 122 -3.15 -2.69 3.39
CA SER A 122 -3.45 -4.12 3.68
C SER A 122 -2.40 -5.10 3.14
N GLU A 123 -1.64 -4.71 2.12
CA GLU A 123 -0.55 -5.50 1.52
C GLU A 123 0.84 -5.19 2.09
N THR A 124 0.94 -4.22 3.00
CA THR A 124 2.18 -3.94 3.72
C THR A 124 2.60 -5.17 4.50
N LYS A 125 3.86 -5.56 4.34
CA LYS A 125 4.46 -6.71 4.98
C LYS A 125 5.16 -6.31 6.27
N ILE A 126 4.96 -7.09 7.32
CA ILE A 126 5.46 -6.86 8.68
C ILE A 126 6.35 -8.03 9.07
N VAL A 127 7.45 -7.72 9.74
CA VAL A 127 8.42 -8.68 10.27
C VAL A 127 8.74 -8.36 11.74
N LEU A 128 9.20 -9.34 12.50
CA LEU A 128 9.75 -9.09 13.83
C LEU A 128 11.10 -8.39 13.75
N ASN A 129 11.34 -7.50 14.69
CA ASN A 129 12.66 -6.92 14.90
C ASN A 129 13.55 -7.90 15.68
N LYS A 130 14.20 -8.83 14.96
CA LYS A 130 15.08 -9.83 15.58
C LYS A 130 16.30 -9.25 16.30
N GLY A 131 16.63 -7.98 16.05
CA GLY A 131 17.73 -7.27 16.72
C GLY A 131 17.32 -6.60 18.04
N PHE A 132 16.04 -6.68 18.43
CA PHE A 132 15.52 -6.05 19.64
C PHE A 132 14.89 -7.10 20.54
N GLU A 133 15.49 -7.32 21.71
CA GLU A 133 14.88 -8.16 22.73
C GLU A 133 13.75 -7.39 23.41
N TYR A 134 12.56 -7.97 23.39
CA TYR A 134 11.40 -7.46 24.09
C TYR A 134 10.85 -8.53 25.01
N ASP A 135 10.33 -8.10 26.17
CA ASP A 135 9.70 -9.00 27.11
C ASP A 135 8.30 -9.38 26.62
N LYS A 136 8.14 -10.62 26.17
CA LYS A 136 6.84 -11.15 25.70
C LYS A 136 5.74 -11.03 26.75
N THR A 137 6.07 -10.97 28.04
CA THR A 137 5.08 -10.86 29.13
C THR A 137 4.43 -9.47 29.22
N GLN A 138 5.05 -8.45 28.62
CA GLN A 138 4.51 -7.09 28.59
C GLN A 138 3.59 -6.85 27.39
N LEU A 139 3.43 -7.85 26.52
CA LEU A 139 2.53 -7.77 25.39
C LEU A 139 1.09 -8.01 25.81
N HIS A 140 0.20 -7.17 25.31
CA HIS A 140 -1.22 -7.47 25.38
C HIS A 140 -1.56 -8.67 24.49
N ASP A 141 -2.65 -9.37 24.78
CA ASP A 141 -3.05 -10.63 24.11
C ASP A 141 -2.93 -10.58 22.57
N LYS A 142 -3.39 -9.48 21.95
CA LYS A 142 -3.32 -9.32 20.49
C LYS A 142 -1.89 -9.08 19.98
N GLU A 143 -1.10 -8.29 20.69
CA GLU A 143 0.31 -8.05 20.34
C GLU A 143 1.11 -9.36 20.45
N PHE A 144 0.82 -10.16 21.49
CA PHE A 144 1.41 -11.48 21.70
C PHE A 144 1.07 -12.44 20.55
N LEU A 145 -0.21 -12.51 20.15
CA LEU A 145 -0.63 -13.34 19.02
C LEU A 145 0.08 -12.95 17.71
N ILE A 146 0.26 -11.66 17.44
CA ILE A 146 0.99 -11.17 16.26
C ILE A 146 2.46 -11.60 16.34
N ALA A 147 3.09 -11.42 17.51
CA ALA A 147 4.49 -11.80 17.71
C ALA A 147 4.71 -13.32 17.51
N GLU A 148 3.89 -14.17 18.12
CA GLU A 148 3.97 -15.62 17.94
C GLU A 148 3.74 -16.04 16.48
N ALA A 149 2.77 -15.40 15.80
CA ALA A 149 2.53 -15.68 14.39
C ALA A 149 3.73 -15.29 13.50
N LEU A 150 4.41 -14.18 13.82
CA LEU A 150 5.61 -13.74 13.10
C LEU A 150 6.86 -14.59 13.42
N ASP A 151 6.91 -15.21 14.60
CA ASP A 151 7.95 -16.19 14.94
C ASP A 151 7.81 -17.46 14.09
N LEU A 152 6.56 -17.92 13.86
CA LEU A 152 6.26 -19.08 13.01
C LEU A 152 6.40 -18.77 11.51
N GLN A 153 5.91 -17.61 11.08
CA GLN A 153 5.97 -17.14 9.71
C GLN A 153 6.74 -15.80 9.68
N PRO A 154 7.99 -15.76 9.20
CA PRO A 154 8.86 -14.59 9.33
C PRO A 154 8.32 -13.28 8.76
N GLU A 155 7.33 -13.35 7.88
CA GLU A 155 6.72 -12.20 7.22
C GLU A 155 5.21 -12.42 7.04
N LEU A 156 4.41 -11.43 7.48
CA LEU A 156 2.94 -11.43 7.34
C LEU A 156 2.46 -10.12 6.74
N THR A 157 1.41 -10.16 5.91
CA THR A 157 0.75 -8.93 5.48
C THR A 157 -0.21 -8.42 6.55
N ILE A 158 -0.52 -7.11 6.53
CA ILE A 158 -1.56 -6.53 7.40
C ILE A 158 -2.91 -7.24 7.22
N SER A 159 -3.24 -7.67 6.00
CA SER A 159 -4.45 -8.46 5.70
C SER A 159 -4.44 -9.83 6.40
N ASP A 160 -3.30 -10.50 6.47
CA ASP A 160 -3.17 -11.78 7.16
C ASP A 160 -3.29 -11.59 8.68
N ILE A 161 -2.71 -10.53 9.22
CA ILE A 161 -2.83 -10.15 10.63
C ILE A 161 -4.29 -9.80 10.98
N ALA A 162 -4.99 -9.06 10.12
CA ALA A 162 -6.41 -8.75 10.29
C ALA A 162 -7.27 -10.02 10.34
N LYS A 163 -6.98 -11.02 9.49
CA LYS A 163 -7.65 -12.33 9.52
C LYS A 163 -7.32 -13.13 10.77
N LEU A 164 -6.05 -13.16 11.17
CA LEU A 164 -5.57 -13.85 12.38
C LEU A 164 -6.32 -13.36 13.62
N LEU A 165 -6.46 -12.04 13.77
CA LEU A 165 -7.14 -11.42 14.91
C LEU A 165 -8.66 -11.37 14.76
N GLY A 166 -9.21 -11.73 13.60
CA GLY A 166 -10.64 -11.64 13.30
C GLY A 166 -11.18 -10.21 13.31
N GLN A 167 -10.34 -9.20 13.02
CA GLN A 167 -10.69 -7.78 13.16
C GLN A 167 -10.36 -7.01 11.88
N LYS A 168 -11.26 -6.11 11.47
CA LYS A 168 -11.08 -5.32 10.24
C LYS A 168 -9.96 -4.30 10.34
N THR A 169 -9.70 -3.79 11.55
CA THR A 169 -8.70 -2.74 11.76
C THR A 169 -7.69 -3.18 12.81
N VAL A 170 -6.43 -3.25 12.39
CA VAL A 170 -5.28 -3.67 13.21
C VAL A 170 -4.17 -2.62 13.23
N MET A 171 -4.33 -1.54 12.45
CA MET A 171 -3.34 -0.47 12.28
C MET A 171 -2.93 0.20 13.60
N PRO A 172 -3.83 0.47 14.57
CA PRO A 172 -3.42 1.03 15.87
C PRO A 172 -2.50 0.08 16.66
N ILE A 173 -2.78 -1.22 16.62
CA ILE A 173 -1.98 -2.24 17.31
C ILE A 173 -0.58 -2.29 16.67
N LEU A 174 -0.52 -2.33 15.35
CA LEU A 174 0.75 -2.32 14.62
C LEU A 174 1.56 -1.04 14.85
N LYS A 175 0.89 0.12 14.95
CA LYS A 175 1.53 1.38 15.33
C LYS A 175 2.19 1.27 16.71
N GLY A 176 1.47 0.76 17.72
CA GLY A 176 2.01 0.57 19.07
C GLY A 176 3.18 -0.41 19.12
N MET A 177 3.08 -1.56 18.42
CA MET A 177 4.18 -2.53 18.34
C MET A 177 5.42 -1.95 17.64
N PHE A 178 5.23 -1.12 16.62
CA PHE A 178 6.33 -0.43 15.95
C PHE A 178 6.99 0.61 16.85
N GLU A 179 6.20 1.42 17.57
CA GLU A 179 6.70 2.40 18.55
C GLU A 179 7.50 1.72 19.69
N LYS A 180 7.11 0.49 20.07
CA LYS A 180 7.84 -0.37 20.99
C LYS A 180 9.06 -1.09 20.36
N ASN A 181 9.38 -0.82 19.09
CA ASN A 181 10.45 -1.48 18.32
C ASN A 181 10.34 -3.01 18.16
N ILE A 182 9.15 -3.58 18.35
CA ILE A 182 8.92 -5.04 18.30
C ILE A 182 8.84 -5.53 16.85
N ILE A 183 8.24 -4.72 15.98
CA ILE A 183 8.04 -5.05 14.56
C ILE A 183 8.68 -3.99 13.66
N LEU A 184 9.03 -4.43 12.45
CA LEU A 184 9.50 -3.59 11.37
C LEU A 184 8.62 -3.79 10.14
N ILE A 185 8.64 -2.80 9.24
CA ILE A 185 8.03 -2.93 7.92
C ILE A 185 9.08 -3.50 7.00
N SER A 186 8.70 -4.59 6.31
CA SER A 186 9.56 -5.18 5.29
C SER A 186 9.62 -4.23 4.09
N GLU A 187 10.76 -3.58 3.91
CA GLU A 187 11.04 -2.77 2.72
C GLU A 187 11.68 -3.65 1.65
N GLU A 188 10.90 -4.54 1.04
CA GLU A 188 11.33 -5.20 -0.19
C GLU A 188 11.28 -4.18 -1.34
N VAL A 189 12.42 -3.97 -2.01
CA VAL A 189 12.42 -3.43 -3.37
C VAL A 189 11.86 -4.52 -4.28
N SER A 190 10.54 -4.64 -4.32
CA SER A 190 9.86 -5.46 -5.32
C SER A 190 10.08 -4.82 -6.69
N ASP A 191 10.79 -5.50 -7.58
CA ASP A 191 10.79 -5.16 -9.00
C ASP A 191 9.32 -5.12 -9.48
N ARG A 192 8.80 -3.90 -9.70
CA ARG A 192 7.39 -3.66 -10.07
C ARG A 192 7.02 -4.22 -11.44
N TYR A 193 7.95 -4.89 -12.13
CA TYR A 193 7.74 -5.46 -13.43
C TYR A 193 8.08 -6.95 -13.38
N LYS A 194 7.17 -7.78 -13.90
CA LYS A 194 7.50 -9.16 -14.23
C LYS A 194 8.22 -9.12 -15.59
N PRO A 195 9.51 -9.46 -15.68
CA PRO A 195 10.26 -9.33 -16.92
C PRO A 195 9.55 -10.12 -18.03
N ARG A 196 9.23 -9.44 -19.14
CA ARG A 196 8.77 -10.15 -20.34
C ARG A 196 9.95 -10.92 -20.90
N ARG A 197 9.96 -12.23 -20.65
CA ARG A 197 10.95 -13.13 -21.24
C ARG A 197 10.51 -13.46 -22.67
N ARG A 198 11.46 -13.34 -23.61
CA ARG A 198 11.34 -13.89 -24.95
C ARG A 198 12.43 -14.94 -25.13
N THR A 199 12.10 -16.04 -25.79
CA THR A 199 13.08 -17.04 -26.14
C THR A 199 13.96 -16.48 -27.25
N PHE A 200 15.26 -16.41 -26.98
CA PHE A 200 16.27 -16.11 -27.98
C PHE A 200 17.14 -17.35 -28.18
N ILE A 201 17.58 -17.56 -29.40
CA ILE A 201 18.62 -18.52 -29.73
C ILE A 201 19.91 -17.71 -29.81
N THR A 202 20.99 -18.24 -29.24
CA THR A 202 22.34 -17.69 -29.37
C THR A 202 23.25 -18.80 -29.85
N LEU A 203 24.15 -18.47 -30.76
CA LEU A 203 25.21 -19.38 -31.14
C LEU A 203 26.13 -19.62 -29.93
N ASN A 204 26.58 -20.86 -29.75
CA ASN A 204 27.54 -21.21 -28.71
C ASN A 204 28.80 -20.32 -28.86
N PRO A 205 29.27 -19.66 -27.78
CA PRO A 205 30.43 -18.76 -27.83
C PRO A 205 31.69 -19.32 -28.48
N LEU A 206 31.89 -20.64 -28.45
CA LEU A 206 33.03 -21.32 -29.08
C LEU A 206 33.14 -21.03 -30.59
N TYR A 207 32.00 -20.88 -31.26
CA TYR A 207 31.94 -20.63 -32.71
C TYR A 207 32.02 -19.13 -33.05
N ARG A 208 32.26 -18.24 -32.09
CA ARG A 208 32.62 -16.84 -32.40
C ARG A 208 34.00 -16.73 -33.01
N ASP A 209 34.87 -17.71 -32.75
CA ASP A 209 36.18 -17.81 -33.35
C ASP A 209 36.07 -18.22 -34.84
N PRO A 210 36.76 -17.53 -35.77
CA PRO A 210 36.66 -17.81 -37.21
C PRO A 210 37.07 -19.22 -37.61
N ASP A 211 38.02 -19.85 -36.91
CA ASP A 211 38.50 -21.19 -37.26
C ASP A 211 37.51 -22.25 -36.80
N ASN A 212 36.95 -22.09 -35.60
CA ASN A 212 35.87 -22.95 -35.10
C ASN A 212 34.58 -22.79 -35.93
N MET A 213 34.28 -21.59 -36.45
CA MET A 213 33.14 -21.35 -37.34
C MET A 213 33.30 -22.08 -38.69
N ARG A 214 34.52 -22.09 -39.25
CA ARG A 214 34.81 -22.83 -40.48
C ARG A 214 34.65 -24.34 -40.26
N GLU A 215 35.15 -24.86 -39.15
CA GLU A 215 34.98 -26.27 -38.81
C GLU A 215 33.50 -26.63 -38.63
N LEU A 216 32.72 -25.77 -37.97
CA LEU A 216 31.28 -25.95 -37.84
C LEU A 216 30.58 -25.98 -39.21
N MET A 217 30.93 -25.08 -40.12
CA MET A 217 30.35 -25.07 -41.48
C MET A 217 30.66 -26.37 -42.24
N ASN A 218 31.88 -26.90 -42.10
CA ASN A 218 32.27 -28.18 -42.71
C ASN A 218 31.46 -29.36 -42.12
N ILE A 219 31.22 -29.37 -40.81
CA ILE A 219 30.40 -30.40 -40.15
C ILE A 219 28.93 -30.31 -40.62
N LEU A 220 28.42 -29.09 -40.79
CA LEU A 220 27.04 -28.83 -41.18
C LEU A 220 26.75 -29.06 -42.68
N GLU A 221 27.74 -29.35 -43.52
CA GLU A 221 27.54 -29.73 -44.93
C GLU A 221 26.60 -30.93 -45.07
N ARG A 222 26.62 -31.85 -44.11
CA ARG A 222 25.75 -33.05 -44.09
C ARG A 222 24.37 -32.77 -43.47
N ALA A 223 24.12 -31.56 -42.99
CA ALA A 223 22.90 -31.17 -42.28
C ALA A 223 22.34 -29.82 -42.81
N PRO A 224 21.77 -29.80 -44.04
CA PRO A 224 21.42 -28.57 -44.75
C PRO A 224 20.46 -27.65 -43.99
N LYS A 225 19.46 -28.22 -43.27
CA LYS A 225 18.52 -27.42 -42.47
C LYS A 225 19.17 -26.73 -41.26
N GLN A 226 20.26 -27.29 -40.72
CA GLN A 226 21.01 -26.68 -39.62
C GLN A 226 21.97 -25.61 -40.15
N ALA A 227 22.57 -25.82 -41.32
CA ALA A 227 23.36 -24.81 -42.01
C ALA A 227 22.50 -23.58 -42.37
N ASP A 228 21.28 -23.78 -42.89
CA ASP A 228 20.34 -22.69 -43.18
C ASP A 228 19.96 -21.90 -41.93
N ALA A 229 19.75 -22.59 -40.79
CA ALA A 229 19.45 -21.95 -39.51
C ALA A 229 20.66 -21.14 -38.98
N LEU A 230 21.88 -21.64 -39.14
CA LEU A 230 23.10 -20.93 -38.78
C LEU A 230 23.31 -19.69 -39.65
N LEU A 231 23.15 -19.82 -40.97
CA LEU A 231 23.22 -18.70 -41.91
C LEU A 231 22.13 -17.66 -41.66
N GLY A 232 20.93 -18.11 -41.30
CA GLY A 232 19.82 -17.23 -40.88
C GLY A 232 20.06 -16.51 -39.55
N TYR A 233 20.92 -17.04 -38.68
CA TYR A 233 21.35 -16.41 -37.44
C TYR A 233 22.51 -15.40 -37.63
N ILE A 234 23.40 -15.65 -38.60
CA ILE A 234 24.61 -14.84 -38.84
C ILE A 234 24.35 -13.61 -39.75
N LYS A 235 23.25 -13.60 -40.52
CA LYS A 235 22.80 -12.43 -41.30
C LYS A 235 22.42 -11.25 -40.41
#